data_AF-A0A0F0KWG3-F1
#
_entry.id   AF-A0A0F0KWG3-F1
#
_cell.length_a   1.000
_cell.length_b   1.000
_cell.length_c   1.000
_cell.angle_alpha   90.00
_cell.angle_beta   90.00
_cell.angle_gamma   90.00
#
_symmetry.space_group_name_H-M   'P 1'
#
loop_
_entity.id
_entity.type
_entity.pdbx_description
1 polymer ?
#
loop_
_entity_poly.entity_id
_entity_poly.type
_entity_poly.pdbx_seq_one_letter_code
_entity_poly.pdbx_strand_id
1 'polypeptide(L)'
;MNKYAAAARAHWERTAPSRLNALENPEEFFTNLGLEVQAQVSDLTAMLAGTRSSEQNYLQEVARLVTARRIAEEVVMAQLVWIGDPELPLEQAREEWEQTRPSDENLVIWAERMQDSPDLMPSTVELEQMASDWAVPVAFLEGLVATEPPRDYLRENQAVLQEAATIRFLRELS
;
A
#
# COMPACT_ATOMS: atom_id res chain seq x y z
N MET A 1 -15.57 -2.42 -0.45
CA MET A 1 -14.92 -1.30 0.25
C MET A 1 -14.98 -1.48 1.78
N ASN A 2 -13.87 -1.26 2.49
CA ASN A 2 -13.81 -1.32 3.97
C ASN A 2 -14.03 0.09 4.60
N LYS A 3 -13.94 0.20 5.92
CA LYS A 3 -14.17 1.48 6.62
C LYS A 3 -13.16 2.58 6.24
N TYR A 4 -11.93 2.22 5.91
CA TYR A 4 -10.88 3.16 5.54
C TYR A 4 -11.11 3.69 4.11
N ALA A 5 -11.49 2.79 3.19
CA ALA A 5 -11.93 3.14 1.83
C ALA A 5 -13.07 4.18 1.85
N ALA A 6 -14.09 3.94 2.67
CA ALA A 6 -15.23 4.85 2.80
C ALA A 6 -14.82 6.21 3.39
N ALA A 7 -13.96 6.22 4.41
CA ALA A 7 -13.47 7.44 5.04
C ALA A 7 -12.61 8.27 4.06
N ALA A 8 -11.74 7.62 3.29
CA ALA A 8 -10.91 8.28 2.29
C ALA A 8 -11.75 8.91 1.18
N ARG A 9 -12.72 8.17 0.65
CA ARG A 9 -13.65 8.69 -0.36
C ARG A 9 -14.42 9.91 0.13
N ALA A 10 -15.03 9.83 1.32
CA ALA A 10 -15.79 10.93 1.89
C ALA A 10 -14.90 12.18 2.15
N HIS A 11 -13.63 11.97 2.50
CA HIS A 11 -12.69 13.08 2.62
C HIS A 11 -12.44 13.75 1.27
N TRP A 12 -12.12 12.96 0.24
CA TRP A 12 -11.84 13.45 -1.12
C TRP A 12 -13.04 14.13 -1.77
N GLU A 13 -14.26 13.62 -1.56
CA GLU A 13 -15.50 14.28 -2.00
C GLU A 13 -15.61 15.72 -1.48
N ARG A 14 -15.08 15.98 -0.27
CA ARG A 14 -15.15 17.30 0.38
C ARG A 14 -13.95 18.19 0.05
N THR A 15 -12.75 17.65 0.01
CA THR A 15 -11.50 18.43 -0.07
C THR A 15 -10.90 18.48 -1.47
N ALA A 16 -11.23 17.51 -2.33
CA ALA A 16 -10.66 17.38 -3.65
C ALA A 16 -11.68 16.80 -4.67
N PRO A 17 -12.86 17.41 -4.85
CA PRO A 17 -13.91 16.86 -5.73
C PRO A 17 -13.48 16.81 -7.21
N SER A 18 -12.65 17.76 -7.66
CA SER A 18 -12.03 17.72 -8.98
C SER A 18 -11.12 16.50 -9.15
N ARG A 19 -10.37 16.13 -8.09
CA ARG A 19 -9.50 14.95 -8.07
C ARG A 19 -10.29 13.65 -8.15
N LEU A 20 -11.36 13.56 -7.38
CA LEU A 20 -12.27 12.41 -7.41
C LEU A 20 -12.87 12.19 -8.81
N ASN A 21 -13.28 13.26 -9.49
CA ASN A 21 -13.92 13.18 -10.81
C ASN A 21 -12.94 12.81 -11.94
N ALA A 22 -11.63 12.95 -11.72
CA ALA A 22 -10.60 12.59 -12.69
C ALA A 22 -10.20 11.11 -12.63
N LEU A 23 -10.64 10.36 -11.61
CA LEU A 23 -10.37 8.93 -11.49
C LEU A 23 -11.22 8.13 -12.49
N GLU A 24 -10.58 7.25 -13.26
CA GLU A 24 -11.28 6.36 -14.19
C GLU A 24 -12.12 5.30 -13.46
N ASN A 25 -11.58 4.68 -12.41
CA ASN A 25 -12.29 3.71 -11.58
C ASN A 25 -12.21 4.05 -10.08
N PRO A 26 -13.06 4.97 -9.58
CA PRO A 26 -13.03 5.40 -8.18
C PRO A 26 -13.30 4.26 -7.18
N GLU A 27 -14.15 3.30 -7.53
CA GLU A 27 -14.56 2.23 -6.60
C GLU A 27 -13.42 1.24 -6.31
N GLU A 28 -12.72 0.82 -7.37
CA GLU A 28 -11.53 -0.03 -7.29
C GLU A 28 -10.40 0.70 -6.54
N PHE A 29 -10.15 1.95 -6.92
CA PHE A 29 -9.17 2.82 -6.28
C PHE A 29 -9.34 2.89 -4.75
N PHE A 30 -10.53 3.27 -4.27
CA PHE A 30 -10.73 3.40 -2.82
C PHE A 30 -10.76 2.04 -2.14
N THR A 31 -11.17 0.97 -2.83
CA THR A 31 -11.11 -0.39 -2.28
C THR A 31 -9.67 -0.79 -1.98
N ASN A 32 -8.75 -0.57 -2.92
CA ASN A 32 -7.33 -0.91 -2.74
C ASN A 32 -6.66 -0.03 -1.69
N LEU A 33 -6.90 1.28 -1.74
CA LEU A 33 -6.43 2.22 -0.70
C LEU A 33 -6.90 1.80 0.70
N GLY A 34 -8.16 1.38 0.82
CA GLY A 34 -8.69 0.90 2.09
C GLY A 34 -8.01 -0.37 2.59
N LEU A 35 -7.74 -1.34 1.72
CA LEU A 35 -7.06 -2.60 2.07
C LEU A 35 -5.63 -2.33 2.55
N GLU A 36 -4.93 -1.42 1.89
CA GLU A 36 -3.59 -1.02 2.28
C GLU A 36 -3.57 -0.31 3.64
N VAL A 37 -4.44 0.69 3.84
CA VAL A 37 -4.56 1.37 5.15
C VAL A 37 -4.84 0.33 6.24
N GLN A 38 -5.69 -0.67 5.96
CA GLN A 38 -5.97 -1.74 6.91
C GLN A 38 -4.74 -2.59 7.22
N ALA A 39 -3.92 -2.94 6.22
CA ALA A 39 -2.68 -3.68 6.41
C ALA A 39 -1.68 -2.88 7.25
N GLN A 40 -1.38 -1.64 6.87
CA GLN A 40 -0.43 -0.80 7.59
C GLN A 40 -0.90 -0.48 9.02
N VAL A 41 -2.21 -0.28 9.24
CA VAL A 41 -2.76 -0.14 10.60
C VAL A 41 -2.51 -1.41 11.40
N SER A 42 -2.68 -2.60 10.81
CA SER A 42 -2.42 -3.87 11.48
C SER A 42 -0.96 -4.00 11.89
N ASP A 43 -0.04 -3.73 10.97
CA ASP A 43 1.40 -3.87 11.20
C ASP A 43 1.90 -2.87 12.24
N LEU A 44 1.49 -1.61 12.13
CA LEU A 44 1.83 -0.57 13.09
C LEU A 44 1.17 -0.82 14.45
N THR A 45 -0.04 -1.39 14.49
CA THR A 45 -0.67 -1.83 15.75
C THR A 45 0.18 -2.88 16.44
N ALA A 46 0.65 -3.89 15.70
CA ALA A 46 1.50 -4.95 16.26
C ALA A 46 2.81 -4.38 16.79
N MET A 47 3.44 -3.47 16.04
CA MET A 47 4.66 -2.77 16.44
C MET A 47 4.46 -1.93 17.71
N LEU A 48 3.39 -1.12 17.77
CA LEU A 48 3.09 -0.24 18.90
C LEU A 48 2.62 -1.01 20.15
N ALA A 49 1.92 -2.12 19.97
CA ALA A 49 1.47 -2.96 21.08
C ALA A 49 2.64 -3.68 21.76
N GLY A 50 3.68 -4.03 21.01
CA GLY A 50 4.85 -4.74 21.50
C GLY A 50 4.51 -6.09 22.14
N THR A 51 5.50 -6.68 22.83
CA THR A 51 5.34 -8.00 23.46
C THR A 51 4.48 -7.93 24.73
N ARG A 52 3.65 -8.96 24.93
CA ARG A 52 2.87 -9.12 26.16
C ARG A 52 3.77 -9.32 27.38
N SER A 53 3.53 -8.56 28.45
CA SER A 53 4.12 -8.82 29.77
C SER A 53 3.39 -9.99 30.45
N SER A 54 4.15 -10.86 31.11
CA SER A 54 3.62 -12.00 31.88
C SER A 54 2.72 -11.60 33.05
N GLU A 55 2.77 -10.33 33.47
CA GLU A 55 1.99 -9.80 34.60
C GLU A 55 0.68 -9.10 34.16
N GLN A 56 0.42 -8.98 32.85
CA GLN A 56 -0.77 -8.27 32.35
C GLN A 56 -2.05 -9.09 32.45
N ASN A 57 -3.07 -8.49 33.07
CA ASN A 57 -4.42 -9.02 33.06
C ASN A 57 -5.13 -8.73 31.71
N TYR A 58 -6.23 -9.45 31.45
CA TYR A 58 -6.97 -9.36 30.19
C TYR A 58 -7.44 -7.94 29.83
N LEU A 59 -7.92 -7.16 30.81
CA LEU A 59 -8.40 -5.79 30.54
C LEU A 59 -7.26 -4.85 30.16
N GLN A 60 -6.09 -5.01 30.78
CA GLN A 60 -4.89 -4.24 30.44
C GLN A 60 -4.37 -4.59 29.04
N GLU A 61 -4.45 -5.87 28.65
CA GLU A 61 -4.11 -6.32 27.30
C GLU A 61 -5.04 -5.71 26.25
N VAL A 62 -6.36 -5.76 26.47
CA VAL A 62 -7.34 -5.15 25.58
C VAL A 62 -7.13 -3.64 25.48
N ALA A 63 -6.93 -2.95 26.61
CA ALA A 63 -6.68 -1.52 26.61
C ALA A 63 -5.42 -1.13 25.81
N ARG A 64 -4.35 -1.93 25.93
CA ARG A 64 -3.11 -1.72 25.15
C ARG A 64 -3.36 -1.87 23.67
N LEU A 65 -3.98 -2.97 23.24
CA LEU A 65 -4.25 -3.23 21.82
C LEU A 65 -5.16 -2.17 21.20
N VAL A 66 -6.21 -1.75 21.93
CA VAL A 66 -7.11 -0.69 21.49
C VAL A 66 -6.36 0.64 21.33
N THR A 67 -5.48 0.97 22.28
CA THR A 67 -4.69 2.21 22.23
C THR A 67 -3.69 2.18 21.09
N ALA A 68 -2.92 1.10 20.94
CA ALA A 68 -1.98 0.90 19.84
C ALA A 68 -2.68 1.02 18.48
N ARG A 69 -3.85 0.39 18.34
CA ARG A 69 -4.64 0.46 17.12
C ARG A 69 -5.10 1.88 16.81
N ARG A 70 -5.57 2.62 17.81
CA ARG A 70 -5.99 4.00 17.60
C ARG A 70 -4.85 4.88 17.11
N ILE A 71 -3.67 4.77 17.74
CA ILE A 71 -2.48 5.52 17.32
C ILE A 71 -2.10 5.12 15.89
N ALA A 72 -2.10 3.83 15.58
CA ALA A 72 -1.81 3.33 14.24
C ALA A 72 -2.78 3.90 13.19
N GLU A 73 -4.08 3.91 13.49
CA GLU A 73 -5.11 4.51 12.62
C GLU A 73 -4.87 6.00 12.40
N GLU A 74 -4.55 6.76 13.46
CA GLU A 74 -4.28 8.20 13.35
C GLU A 74 -3.05 8.49 12.48
N VAL A 75 -1.96 7.73 12.64
CA VAL A 75 -0.72 7.88 11.86
C VAL A 75 -0.94 7.51 10.39
N VAL A 76 -1.47 6.32 10.12
CA VAL A 76 -1.62 5.82 8.74
C VAL A 76 -2.62 6.65 7.95
N MET A 77 -3.73 7.08 8.57
CA MET A 77 -4.69 7.96 7.90
C MET A 77 -4.09 9.33 7.59
N ALA A 78 -3.22 9.85 8.46
CA ALA A 78 -2.50 11.09 8.18
C ALA A 78 -1.54 10.97 7.01
N GLN A 79 -0.89 9.82 6.88
CA GLN A 79 0.08 9.56 5.82
C GLN A 79 -0.56 9.19 4.48
N LEU A 80 -1.72 8.54 4.45
CA LEU A 80 -2.24 7.95 3.20
C LEU A 80 -3.55 8.58 2.71
N VAL A 81 -4.28 9.30 3.58
CA VAL A 81 -5.66 9.71 3.28
C VAL A 81 -5.85 11.21 3.22
N TRP A 82 -5.09 11.98 4.00
CA TRP A 82 -5.22 13.44 4.02
C TRP A 82 -4.22 14.07 3.03
N ILE A 83 -4.74 14.50 1.88
CA ILE A 83 -3.99 15.16 0.81
C ILE A 83 -3.21 16.38 1.31
N GLY A 84 -1.94 16.47 0.90
CA GLY A 84 -1.13 17.69 0.83
C GLY A 84 -1.31 18.43 -0.50
N ASP A 85 -1.42 19.76 -0.40
CA ASP A 85 -1.52 20.79 -1.45
C ASP A 85 -2.42 20.55 -2.70
N PRO A 86 -3.60 21.21 -2.79
CA PRO A 86 -4.58 21.03 -3.87
C PRO A 86 -4.26 21.73 -5.21
N GLU A 87 -3.16 22.48 -5.34
CA GLU A 87 -2.98 23.43 -6.47
C GLU A 87 -2.40 22.85 -7.77
N LEU A 88 -1.79 21.66 -7.78
CA LEU A 88 -1.32 21.01 -9.02
C LEU A 88 -2.46 20.24 -9.73
N PRO A 89 -2.68 20.47 -11.04
CA PRO A 89 -3.56 19.62 -11.84
C PRO A 89 -3.07 18.16 -11.81
N LEU A 90 -3.95 17.23 -11.45
CA LEU A 90 -3.60 15.81 -11.27
C LEU A 90 -2.94 15.17 -12.47
N GLU A 91 -3.42 15.51 -13.67
CA GLU A 91 -2.92 14.94 -14.92
C GLU A 91 -1.44 15.28 -15.11
N GLN A 92 -1.07 16.54 -14.85
CA GLN A 92 0.31 16.98 -14.92
C GLN A 92 1.17 16.36 -13.80
N ALA A 93 0.68 16.34 -12.56
CA ALA A 93 1.41 15.70 -11.45
C ALA A 93 1.61 14.20 -11.71
N ARG A 94 0.61 13.52 -12.31
CA ARG A 94 0.70 12.12 -12.68
C ARG A 94 1.71 11.90 -13.78
N GLU A 95 1.69 12.71 -14.82
CA GLU A 95 2.67 12.63 -15.91
C GLU A 95 4.11 12.84 -15.42
N GLU A 96 4.34 13.83 -14.56
CA GLU A 96 5.67 14.09 -13.96
C GLU A 96 6.12 12.92 -13.08
N TRP A 97 5.21 12.33 -12.31
CA TRP A 97 5.48 11.15 -11.50
C TRP A 97 5.75 9.90 -12.34
N GLU A 98 4.99 9.64 -13.41
CA GLU A 98 5.22 8.49 -14.31
C GLU A 98 6.60 8.54 -14.99
N GLN A 99 7.16 9.75 -15.19
CA GLN A 99 8.50 9.92 -15.73
C GLN A 99 9.63 9.63 -14.73
N THR A 100 9.33 9.71 -13.43
CA THR A 100 10.35 9.67 -12.36
C THR A 100 10.23 8.43 -11.46
N ARG A 101 9.08 7.77 -11.44
CA ARG A 101 8.85 6.54 -10.67
C ARG A 101 9.81 5.40 -11.06
N PRO A 102 10.02 4.43 -10.16
CA PRO A 102 10.63 3.16 -10.53
C PRO A 102 9.83 2.42 -11.63
N SER A 103 10.54 1.91 -12.64
CA SER A 103 9.97 1.12 -13.74
C SER A 103 9.55 -0.27 -13.26
N ASP A 104 8.36 -0.73 -13.67
CA ASP A 104 7.86 -2.07 -13.33
C ASP A 104 8.78 -3.20 -13.83
N GLU A 105 9.64 -2.94 -14.83
CA GLU A 105 10.69 -3.86 -15.27
C GLU A 105 11.65 -4.23 -14.14
N ASN A 106 11.83 -3.37 -13.14
CA ASN A 106 12.65 -3.67 -11.97
C ASN A 106 12.13 -4.88 -11.19
N LEU A 107 10.81 -5.11 -11.16
CA LEU A 107 10.22 -6.30 -10.53
C LEU A 107 10.51 -7.56 -11.34
N VAL A 108 10.52 -7.48 -12.68
CA VAL A 108 10.90 -8.60 -13.55
C VAL A 108 12.35 -8.97 -13.32
N ILE A 109 13.26 -8.00 -13.37
CA ILE A 109 14.70 -8.20 -13.15
C ILE A 109 14.97 -8.80 -11.76
N TRP A 110 14.26 -8.31 -10.74
CA TRP A 110 14.34 -8.87 -9.39
C TRP A 110 13.89 -10.34 -9.37
N ALA A 111 12.74 -10.66 -9.95
CA ALA A 111 12.19 -12.01 -9.94
C ALA A 111 13.05 -13.01 -10.74
N GLU A 112 13.57 -12.61 -11.90
CA GLU A 112 14.52 -13.41 -12.70
C GLU A 112 15.77 -13.75 -11.86
N ARG A 113 16.31 -12.77 -11.13
CA ARG A 113 17.44 -13.02 -10.22
C ARG A 113 17.11 -14.00 -9.10
N MET A 114 15.88 -13.95 -8.55
CA MET A 114 15.45 -14.88 -7.50
C MET A 114 15.28 -16.30 -8.05
N GLN A 115 14.81 -16.45 -9.29
CA GLN A 115 14.71 -17.74 -9.97
C GLN A 115 16.10 -18.34 -10.27
N ASP A 116 17.03 -17.51 -10.74
CA ASP A 116 18.41 -17.91 -11.02
C ASP A 116 19.19 -18.24 -9.75
N SER A 117 18.83 -17.65 -8.61
CA SER A 117 19.51 -17.83 -7.33
C SER A 117 18.53 -17.82 -6.15
N PRO A 118 17.83 -18.94 -5.90
CA PRO A 118 16.80 -19.03 -4.85
C PRO A 118 17.32 -18.75 -3.43
N ASP A 119 18.61 -19.00 -3.17
CA ASP A 119 19.25 -18.70 -1.88
C ASP A 119 19.32 -17.19 -1.57
N LEU A 120 19.11 -16.32 -2.57
CA LEU A 120 19.05 -14.87 -2.42
C LEU A 120 17.65 -14.34 -2.11
N MET A 121 16.66 -15.22 -1.91
CA MET A 121 15.30 -14.82 -1.56
C MET A 121 15.32 -13.92 -0.31
N PRO A 122 14.66 -12.75 -0.36
CA PRO A 122 14.53 -11.89 0.80
C PRO A 122 13.85 -12.62 1.95
N SER A 123 14.16 -12.22 3.18
CA SER A 123 13.39 -12.65 4.34
C SER A 123 11.93 -12.18 4.22
N THR A 124 11.02 -12.80 4.98
CA THR A 124 9.60 -12.41 5.00
C THR A 124 9.41 -10.92 5.27
N VAL A 125 10.18 -10.35 6.20
CA VAL A 125 10.13 -8.92 6.53
C VAL A 125 10.58 -8.04 5.38
N GLU A 126 11.65 -8.44 4.67
CA GLU A 126 12.13 -7.69 3.50
C GLU A 126 11.17 -7.80 2.32
N LEU A 127 10.50 -8.95 2.17
CA LEU A 127 9.49 -9.15 1.13
C LEU A 127 8.21 -8.34 1.42
N GLU A 128 7.78 -8.28 2.68
CA GLU A 128 6.69 -7.41 3.15
C GLU A 128 7.03 -5.93 2.93
N GLN A 129 8.26 -5.52 3.24
CA GLN A 129 8.71 -4.16 2.97
C GLN A 129 8.70 -3.86 1.47
N MET A 130 9.20 -4.78 0.62
CA MET A 130 9.20 -4.59 -0.82
C MET A 130 7.77 -4.54 -1.39
N ALA A 131 6.86 -5.37 -0.88
CA ALA A 131 5.44 -5.33 -1.21
C ALA A 131 4.84 -3.96 -0.87
N SER A 132 5.15 -3.44 0.33
CA SER A 132 4.73 -2.11 0.77
C SER A 132 5.28 -1.02 -0.14
N ASP A 133 6.58 -1.03 -0.45
CA ASP A 133 7.25 -0.02 -1.28
C ASP A 133 6.67 0.02 -2.70
N TRP A 134 6.35 -1.15 -3.26
CA TRP A 134 5.74 -1.27 -4.58
C TRP A 134 4.22 -1.10 -4.58
N ALA A 135 3.59 -1.02 -3.42
CA ALA A 135 2.13 -1.03 -3.23
C ALA A 135 1.45 -2.24 -3.90
N VAL A 136 2.10 -3.41 -3.85
CA VAL A 136 1.57 -4.69 -4.35
C VAL A 136 1.40 -5.69 -3.20
N PRO A 137 0.50 -6.68 -3.29
CA PRO A 137 0.42 -7.74 -2.29
C PRO A 137 1.70 -8.60 -2.23
N VAL A 138 2.05 -9.12 -1.05
CA VAL A 138 3.16 -10.11 -0.94
C VAL A 138 2.93 -11.31 -1.86
N ALA A 139 1.70 -11.79 -1.94
CA ALA A 139 1.32 -12.89 -2.84
C ALA A 139 1.57 -12.59 -4.33
N PHE A 140 1.54 -11.31 -4.73
CA PHE A 140 1.90 -10.91 -6.09
C PHE A 140 3.41 -11.12 -6.34
N LEU A 141 4.25 -10.74 -5.38
CA LEU A 141 5.70 -10.93 -5.48
C LEU A 141 6.08 -12.42 -5.47
N GLU A 142 5.42 -13.21 -4.62
CA GLU A 142 5.58 -14.67 -4.60
C GLU A 142 5.16 -15.31 -5.92
N GLY A 143 4.02 -14.90 -6.48
CA GLY A 143 3.54 -15.37 -7.78
C GLY A 143 4.46 -14.99 -8.93
N LEU A 144 5.05 -13.79 -8.85
CA LEU A 144 6.01 -13.29 -9.84
C LEU A 144 7.31 -14.13 -9.85
N VAL A 145 7.84 -14.49 -8.68
CA VAL A 145 9.01 -15.37 -8.56
C VAL A 145 8.66 -16.81 -8.93
N ALA A 146 7.44 -17.27 -8.65
CA ALA A 146 7.03 -18.65 -8.95
C ALA A 146 6.77 -18.92 -10.44
N THR A 147 6.56 -17.89 -11.26
CA THR A 147 6.18 -18.04 -12.67
C THR A 147 7.36 -17.81 -13.60
N GLU A 148 7.69 -18.80 -14.44
CA GLU A 148 8.77 -18.68 -15.44
C GLU A 148 8.19 -18.63 -16.86
N PRO A 149 8.43 -17.54 -17.64
CA PRO A 149 9.21 -16.36 -17.28
C PRO A 149 8.38 -15.33 -16.46
N PRO A 150 8.98 -14.59 -15.50
CA PRO A 150 8.25 -13.64 -14.63
C PRO A 150 7.43 -12.59 -15.37
N ARG A 151 7.90 -12.19 -16.56
CA ARG A 151 7.18 -11.24 -17.43
C ARG A 151 5.77 -11.67 -17.82
N ASP A 152 5.50 -12.98 -17.87
CA ASP A 152 4.18 -13.47 -18.26
C ASP A 152 3.18 -13.25 -17.14
N TYR A 153 3.58 -13.54 -15.89
CA TYR A 153 2.79 -13.20 -14.71
C TYR A 153 2.55 -11.69 -14.60
N LEU A 154 3.58 -10.87 -14.86
CA LEU A 154 3.45 -9.42 -14.82
C LEU A 154 2.46 -8.90 -15.88
N ARG A 155 2.44 -9.49 -17.08
CA ARG A 155 1.50 -9.15 -18.15
C ARG A 155 0.06 -9.54 -17.79
N GLU A 156 -0.13 -10.71 -17.19
CA GLU A 156 -1.44 -11.20 -16.75
C GLU A 156 -2.02 -10.37 -15.60
N ASN A 157 -1.15 -9.76 -14.77
CA ASN A 157 -1.54 -8.97 -13.61
C ASN A 157 -1.28 -7.45 -13.80
N GLN A 158 -1.35 -6.94 -15.04
CA GLN A 158 -1.14 -5.51 -15.33
C GLN A 158 -2.09 -4.59 -14.54
N ALA A 159 -3.32 -5.03 -14.28
CA ALA A 159 -4.28 -4.27 -13.49
C ALA A 159 -3.74 -3.97 -12.08
N VAL A 160 -3.15 -4.97 -11.41
CA VAL A 160 -2.54 -4.81 -10.08
C VAL A 160 -1.41 -3.79 -10.11
N LEU A 161 -0.61 -3.75 -11.19
CA LEU A 161 0.47 -2.76 -11.32
C LEU A 161 -0.05 -1.35 -11.60
N GLN A 162 -1.12 -1.19 -12.37
CA GLN A 162 -1.74 0.13 -12.59
C GLN A 162 -2.38 0.68 -11.32
N GLU A 163 -2.97 -0.19 -10.49
CA GLU A 163 -3.47 0.17 -9.17
C GLU A 163 -2.33 0.55 -8.24
N ALA A 164 -1.30 -0.30 -8.14
CA ALA A 164 -0.11 -0.06 -7.32
C ALA A 164 0.65 1.21 -7.72
N ALA A 165 0.73 1.48 -9.03
CA ALA A 165 1.23 2.73 -9.59
C ALA A 165 0.44 3.93 -9.07
N THR A 166 -0.88 3.86 -9.23
CA THR A 166 -1.78 4.91 -8.80
C THR A 166 -1.63 5.16 -7.29
N ILE A 167 -1.51 4.12 -6.48
CA ILE A 167 -1.31 4.24 -5.03
C ILE A 167 0.01 4.94 -4.69
N ARG A 168 1.13 4.52 -5.30
CA ARG A 168 2.43 5.16 -5.07
C ARG A 168 2.43 6.63 -5.44
N PHE A 169 1.74 6.99 -6.52
CA PHE A 169 1.52 8.38 -6.88
C PHE A 169 0.78 9.16 -5.79
N LEU A 170 -0.24 8.59 -5.15
CA LEU A 170 -0.96 9.27 -4.06
C LEU A 170 -0.11 9.48 -2.81
N ARG A 171 0.75 8.51 -2.46
CA ARG A 171 1.67 8.63 -1.32
C ARG A 171 2.65 9.80 -1.51
N GLU A 172 2.93 10.18 -2.75
CA GLU A 172 3.75 11.36 -3.07
C GLU A 172 2.97 12.68 -2.87
N LEU A 173 1.64 12.63 -2.89
CA LEU A 173 0.75 13.79 -2.75
C LEU A 173 0.27 14.03 -1.31
N SER A 174 0.67 13.20 -0.35
CA SER A 174 0.30 13.27 1.09
C SER A 174 1.45 13.78 1.94
#